data_AF-A0A7X2BX62-F1
#
_entry.id   AF-A0A7X2BX62-F1
#
_cell.length_a   1.000
_cell.length_b   1.000
_cell.length_c   1.000
_cell.angle_alpha   90.00
_cell.angle_beta   90.00
_cell.angle_gamma   90.00
#
_symmetry.space_group_name_H-M   'P 1'
#
loop_
_entity.id
_entity.type
_entity.pdbx_description
1 polymer ?
#
loop_
_entity_poly.entity_id
_entity_poly.type
_entity_poly.pdbx_seq_one_letter_code
_entity_poly.pdbx_strand_id
1 'polypeptide(L)'
;LEPCSHHGHTPPCADGLLHAGIARVVAAMQDPNPEVAGRGLKRLADAGVDVRSGVLEQEARALNPGFLKRMEHGLPFVRVKMAMSLDGRTAM
;
A
#
# COMPACT_ATOMS: atom_id res chain seq x y z
N LEU A 1 -1.60 4.65 1.76
CA LEU A 1 -0.86 4.14 0.59
C LEU A 1 -0.73 5.27 -0.42
N GLU A 2 0.34 5.28 -1.21
CA GLU A 2 0.54 6.22 -2.32
C GLU A 2 -0.66 6.17 -3.30
N PRO A 3 -1.15 7.32 -3.79
CA PRO A 3 -2.17 7.35 -4.85
C PRO A 3 -1.66 6.69 -6.14
N CYS A 4 -2.46 5.81 -6.75
CA CYS A 4 -2.05 5.11 -7.96
C CYS A 4 -1.83 6.08 -9.15
N SER A 5 -0.88 5.71 -10.02
CA SER A 5 -0.40 6.54 -11.14
C SER A 5 -0.54 5.89 -12.52
N HIS A 6 -1.18 4.72 -12.61
CA HIS A 6 -1.32 3.96 -13.85
C HIS A 6 -2.80 3.69 -14.15
N HIS A 7 -3.14 3.56 -15.44
CA HIS A 7 -4.48 3.21 -15.87
C HIS A 7 -4.69 1.70 -15.74
N GLY A 8 -5.52 1.28 -14.79
CA GLY A 8 -5.95 -0.10 -14.63
C GLY A 8 -7.41 -0.26 -15.02
N HIS A 9 -8.20 -0.88 -14.14
CA HIS A 9 -9.67 -0.94 -14.30
C HIS A 9 -10.35 0.43 -14.11
N THR A 10 -9.73 1.33 -13.35
CA THR A 10 -10.20 2.70 -13.12
C THR A 10 -9.10 3.70 -13.47
N PRO A 11 -9.45 4.97 -13.74
CA PRO A 11 -8.46 6.03 -13.91
C PRO A 11 -7.56 6.21 -12.66
N PRO A 12 -6.33 6.74 -12.82
CA PRO A 12 -5.40 6.94 -11.72
C PRO A 12 -5.94 7.92 -10.67
N CYS A 13 -5.78 7.57 -9.39
CA CYS A 13 -6.16 8.44 -8.28
C CYS A 13 -5.36 9.74 -8.26
N ALA A 14 -4.07 9.71 -8.62
CA ALA A 14 -3.25 10.92 -8.72
C ALA A 14 -3.89 11.97 -9.65
N ASP A 15 -4.50 11.54 -10.75
CA ASP A 15 -5.12 12.42 -11.75
C ASP A 15 -6.43 12.99 -11.20
N GLY A 16 -7.24 12.16 -10.55
CA GLY A 16 -8.45 12.61 -9.85
C GLY A 16 -8.15 13.65 -8.77
N LEU A 17 -7.07 13.45 -8.02
CA LEU A 17 -6.59 14.39 -7.00
C LEU A 17 -6.15 15.73 -7.61
N LEU A 18 -5.44 15.70 -8.74
CA LEU A 18 -5.07 16.92 -9.47
C LEU A 18 -6.28 17.66 -10.02
N HIS A 19 -7.23 16.95 -10.65
CA HIS A 19 -8.46 17.55 -11.16
C HIS A 19 -9.34 18.14 -10.04
N ALA A 20 -9.29 17.57 -8.84
CA ALA A 20 -9.97 18.11 -7.67
C ALA A 20 -9.32 19.40 -7.12
N GLY A 21 -8.14 19.79 -7.61
CA GLY A 21 -7.48 21.03 -7.22
C GLY A 21 -6.96 21.03 -5.76
N ILE A 22 -6.57 19.86 -5.24
CA ILE A 22 -6.08 19.76 -3.87
C ILE A 22 -4.71 20.45 -3.71
N ALA A 23 -4.50 21.11 -2.57
CA ALA A 23 -3.24 21.79 -2.28
C ALA A 23 -2.20 20.89 -1.59
N ARG A 24 -2.64 19.83 -0.90
CA ARG A 24 -1.78 18.98 -0.08
C ARG A 24 -2.23 17.52 -0.07
N VAL A 25 -1.27 16.61 -0.12
CA VAL A 25 -1.45 15.15 0.04
C VAL A 25 -0.53 14.63 1.12
N VAL A 26 -1.08 13.84 2.04
CA VAL A 26 -0.32 13.07 3.02
C VAL A 26 -0.55 11.59 2.75
N ALA A 27 0.50 10.89 2.33
CA ALA A 27 0.49 9.45 2.15
C ALA A 27 1.19 8.78 3.33
N ALA A 28 0.57 7.75 3.90
CA ALA A 28 1.18 7.03 5.01
C ALA A 28 2.45 6.26 4.59
N MET A 29 2.48 5.75 3.36
CA MET A 29 3.61 5.00 2.81
C MET A 29 3.61 5.08 1.29
N GLN A 30 4.79 4.89 0.68
CA GLN A 30 4.97 4.73 -0.75
C GLN A 30 4.41 3.38 -1.23
N ASP A 31 4.03 3.27 -2.51
CA ASP A 31 3.61 1.98 -3.06
C ASP A 31 4.80 1.01 -3.08
N PRO A 32 4.68 -0.22 -2.52
CA PRO A 32 5.75 -1.21 -2.50
C PRO A 32 6.04 -1.84 -3.87
N ASN A 33 5.15 -1.69 -4.86
CA ASN A 33 5.33 -2.31 -6.17
C ASN A 33 6.47 -1.60 -6.92
N PRO A 34 7.58 -2.30 -7.23
CA PRO A 34 8.77 -1.70 -7.82
C PRO A 34 8.52 -1.05 -9.19
N GLU A 35 7.47 -1.47 -9.91
CA GLU A 35 7.13 -0.90 -11.21
C GLU A 35 6.46 0.48 -11.08
N VAL A 36 5.81 0.79 -9.95
CA VAL A 36 5.01 2.01 -9.77
C VAL A 36 5.48 2.92 -8.64
N ALA A 37 6.30 2.41 -7.72
CA ALA A 37 6.72 3.09 -6.51
C ALA A 37 7.16 4.54 -6.77
N GLY A 38 6.49 5.49 -6.11
CA GLY A 38 6.84 6.91 -6.11
C GLY A 38 6.34 7.71 -7.33
N ARG A 39 5.80 7.05 -8.37
CA ARG A 39 5.32 7.76 -9.57
C ARG A 39 4.10 8.63 -9.29
N GLY A 40 3.20 8.20 -8.40
CA GLY A 40 2.00 8.96 -8.04
C GLY A 40 2.33 10.18 -7.20
N LEU A 41 3.16 10.00 -6.18
CA LEU A 41 3.64 11.10 -5.32
C LEU A 41 4.46 12.10 -6.13
N LYS A 42 5.36 11.62 -7.01
CA LYS A 42 6.14 12.50 -7.89
C LYS A 42 5.24 13.30 -8.82
N ARG A 43 4.25 12.68 -9.46
CA ARG A 43 3.31 13.38 -10.35
C ARG A 43 2.55 14.50 -9.64
N LEU A 44 2.12 14.27 -8.40
CA LEU A 44 1.47 15.29 -7.57
C LEU A 44 2.42 16.44 -7.23
N ALA A 45 3.66 16.12 -6.82
CA ALA A 45 4.67 17.11 -6.48
C ALA A 45 5.10 17.96 -7.70
N ASP A 46 5.28 17.33 -8.86
CA ASP A 46 5.65 18.00 -10.12
C ASP A 46 4.53 18.97 -10.58
N ALA A 47 3.27 18.73 -10.17
CA ALA A 47 2.14 19.61 -10.42
C ALA A 47 1.94 20.69 -9.33
N GLY A 48 2.86 20.79 -8.36
CA GLY A 48 2.84 21.84 -7.32
C GLY A 48 2.04 21.51 -6.05
N VAL A 49 1.59 20.27 -5.87
CA VAL A 49 0.92 19.83 -4.63
C VAL A 49 1.96 19.61 -3.53
N ASP A 50 1.72 20.06 -2.29
CA ASP A 50 2.58 19.71 -1.14
C ASP A 50 2.37 18.24 -0.77
N VAL A 51 3.40 17.42 -0.95
CA VAL A 51 3.36 15.98 -0.72
C VAL A 51 4.21 15.60 0.49
N ARG A 52 3.61 14.88 1.44
CA ARG A 52 4.32 14.25 2.57
C ARG A 52 4.08 12.75 2.59
N SER A 53 5.14 11.98 2.85
CA SER A 53 5.15 10.51 2.91
C SER A 53 5.70 10.04 4.26
N GLY A 54 5.35 8.82 4.69
CA GLY A 54 5.90 8.17 5.88
C GLY A 54 5.11 8.42 7.18
N VAL A 55 3.98 9.11 7.12
CA VAL A 55 3.16 9.41 8.31
C VAL A 55 2.41 8.17 8.75
N LEU A 56 2.72 7.65 9.94
CA LEU A 56 2.16 6.39 10.46
C LEU A 56 2.42 5.21 9.51
N GLU A 57 3.62 5.16 8.93
CA GLU A 57 3.99 4.12 7.97
C GLU A 57 3.90 2.71 8.56
N GLN A 58 4.33 2.52 9.81
CA GLN A 58 4.32 1.20 10.45
C GLN A 58 2.89 0.66 10.58
N GLU A 59 1.95 1.51 11.00
CA GLU A 59 0.53 1.19 11.12
C GLU A 59 -0.09 0.92 9.75
N ALA A 60 0.22 1.76 8.75
CA ALA A 60 -0.26 1.55 7.39
C ALA A 60 0.26 0.24 6.78
N ARG A 61 1.50 -0.14 7.09
CA ARG A 61 2.07 -1.42 6.66
C ARG A 61 1.36 -2.61 7.31
N ALA A 62 1.01 -2.51 8.60
CA ALA A 62 0.28 -3.55 9.32
C ALA A 62 -1.13 -3.83 8.75
N LEU A 63 -1.75 -2.88 8.04
CA LEU A 63 -3.05 -3.07 7.40
C LEU A 63 -3.00 -4.03 6.20
N ASN A 64 -1.87 -4.13 5.51
CA ASN A 64 -1.77 -4.82 4.20
C ASN A 64 -0.63 -5.85 4.11
N PRO A 65 -0.41 -6.75 5.10
CA PRO A 65 0.75 -7.64 5.13
C PRO A 65 0.81 -8.61 3.93
N GLY A 66 -0.36 -9.01 3.42
CA GLY A 66 -0.45 -9.88 2.23
C GLY A 66 -0.02 -9.21 0.94
N PHE A 67 -0.46 -7.98 0.74
CA PHE A 67 -0.10 -7.18 -0.44
C PHE A 67 1.39 -6.82 -0.41
N LEU A 68 1.88 -6.34 0.74
CA LEU A 68 3.29 -5.95 0.90
C LEU A 68 4.24 -7.11 0.61
N LYS A 69 4.02 -8.27 1.24
CA LYS A 69 4.89 -9.43 1.02
C LYS A 69 4.92 -9.86 -0.45
N ARG A 70 3.77 -9.79 -1.14
CA ARG A 70 3.70 -10.12 -2.57
C ARG A 70 4.49 -9.13 -3.41
N MET A 71 4.34 -7.83 -3.16
CA MET A 71 5.01 -6.79 -3.95
C MET A 71 6.51 -6.71 -3.69
N GLU A 72 6.94 -6.88 -2.43
CA GLU A 72 8.34 -6.74 -2.02
C GLU A 72 9.16 -8.02 -2.27
N HIS A 73 8.54 -9.20 -2.17
CA HIS A 73 9.25 -10.48 -2.19
C HIS A 73 8.73 -11.47 -3.25
N GLY A 74 7.66 -11.15 -3.98
CA GLY A 74 7.06 -12.09 -4.93
C GLY A 74 6.40 -13.31 -4.27
N LEU A 75 6.21 -13.31 -2.95
CA LEU A 75 5.72 -14.45 -2.18
C LEU A 75 4.39 -14.14 -1.48
N PRO A 76 3.49 -15.12 -1.31
CA PRO A 76 2.26 -14.92 -0.56
C PRO A 76 2.53 -14.80 0.94
N PHE A 77 1.68 -14.03 1.63
CA PHE A 77 1.60 -14.07 3.08
C PHE A 77 0.73 -15.24 3.52
N VAL A 78 1.30 -16.14 4.31
CA VAL A 78 0.67 -17.42 4.69
C VAL A 78 0.35 -17.37 6.18
N ARG A 79 -0.90 -17.67 6.52
CA ARG A 79 -1.33 -17.90 7.90
C ARG A 79 -1.68 -19.38 8.04
N VAL A 80 -1.06 -20.05 9.00
CA VAL A 80 -1.39 -21.43 9.35
C VAL A 80 -2.27 -21.40 10.59
N LYS A 81 -3.49 -21.95 10.48
CA LYS A 81 -4.39 -22.15 11.61
C LYS A 81 -4.30 -23.61 12.04
N MET A 82 -4.08 -23.84 13.32
CA MET A 82 -4.16 -25.16 13.94
C MET A 82 -5.06 -25.10 15.18
N ALA A 83 -5.70 -26.22 15.50
CA ALA A 83 -6.44 -26.42 16.73
C ALA A 83 -5.96 -27.72 17.36
N MET A 84 -5.68 -27.69 18.66
CA MET A 84 -5.16 -28.83 19.41
C MET A 84 -5.68 -28.79 20.86
N SER A 85 -5.70 -29.94 21.52
CA SER A 85 -5.87 -30.03 22.97
C SER A 85 -4.70 -29.36 23.71
N LEU A 86 -4.81 -29.21 25.03
CA LEU A 86 -3.74 -28.63 25.84
C LEU A 86 -2.41 -29.42 25.75
N ASP A 87 -2.47 -30.74 25.55
CA ASP A 87 -1.32 -31.62 25.33
C ASP A 87 -0.89 -31.72 23.85
N GLY A 88 -1.42 -30.87 22.98
CA GLY A 88 -0.97 -30.74 21.60
C GLY A 88 -1.54 -31.78 20.62
N ARG A 89 -2.56 -32.56 21.00
CA ARG A 89 -3.19 -33.52 20.10
C ARG A 89 -4.17 -32.83 19.16
N THR A 90 -4.17 -33.27 17.91
CA THR A 90 -5.08 -32.79 16.86
C THR A 90 -6.18 -33.79 16.51
N ALA A 91 -6.14 -34.99 17.09
CA ALA A 91 -7.14 -36.07 16.96
C ALA A 91 -7.10 -37.01 18.18
N MET A 92 -8.12 -37.87 18.33
CA MET A 92 -8.21 -38.90 19.39
C MET A 92 -7.31 -40.10 19.11
#